data_AF-A0A1Q3S3Z8-F1
#
_entry.id   AF-A0A1Q3S3Z8-F1
#
_cell.length_a   1.000
_cell.length_b   1.000
_cell.length_c   1.000
_cell.angle_alpha   90.00
_cell.angle_beta   90.00
_cell.angle_gamma   90.00
#
_symmetry.space_group_name_H-M   'P 1'
#
loop_
_entity.id
_entity.type
_entity.pdbx_description
1 polymer ?
#
loop_
_entity_poly.entity_id
_entity_poly.type
_entity_poly.pdbx_seq_one_letter_code
_entity_poly.pdbx_strand_id
1 'polypeptide(L)'
;MISEKTVELNLTTEFVNLAFHQTGIRPFILAPSQRAEATLAYDVQYGFPGFKGILIQYKRAHVKNTNEYIFNLNRTSKQDQHLRLFVLDLMGFPVYYAFPIFHLETEVIYLRRNLLLHTKFVRPSRIFPVGGLTGHHEVVYYKSTNTWKVFSEEGTPFEGVEDLNDLLERFKDIPNSLEELMSACNFLFSNEQTVTQSGYKIESSEKDDYNLMRSQSIIGG
;
A
#
# COMPACT_ATOMS: atom_id res chain seq x y z
N MET A 1 -1.58 12.66 17.19
CA MET A 1 -1.20 11.56 16.28
C MET A 1 -2.10 11.66 15.07
N ILE A 2 -1.53 11.64 13.86
CA ILE A 2 -2.30 11.79 12.62
C ILE A 2 -3.09 10.51 12.29
N SER A 3 -4.13 10.68 11.48
CA SER A 3 -4.91 9.57 10.94
C SER A 3 -4.22 8.95 9.71
N GLU A 4 -4.60 7.72 9.34
CA GLU A 4 -4.13 7.08 8.10
C GLU A 4 -4.57 7.87 6.87
N LYS A 5 -5.80 8.42 6.89
CA LYS A 5 -6.29 9.28 5.81
C LYS A 5 -5.47 10.56 5.67
N THR A 6 -4.98 11.13 6.77
CA THR A 6 -4.08 12.29 6.73
C THR A 6 -2.76 11.94 6.04
N VAL A 7 -2.20 10.75 6.31
CA VAL A 7 -0.99 10.25 5.65
C VAL A 7 -1.23 10.08 4.15
N GLU A 8 -2.30 9.35 3.78
CA GLU A 8 -2.67 9.07 2.40
C GLU A 8 -2.79 10.36 1.58
N LEU A 9 -3.59 11.32 2.03
CA LEU A 9 -3.85 12.55 1.28
C LEU A 9 -2.59 13.40 1.06
N ASN A 10 -1.75 13.53 2.09
CA ASN A 10 -0.55 14.37 2.01
C ASN A 10 0.54 13.70 1.16
N LEU A 11 0.79 12.40 1.36
CA LEU A 11 1.78 11.68 0.56
C LEU A 11 1.35 11.56 -0.90
N THR A 12 0.07 11.28 -1.16
CA THR A 12 -0.47 11.23 -2.53
C THR A 12 -0.33 12.56 -3.25
N THR A 13 -0.64 13.68 -2.56
CA THR A 13 -0.46 15.03 -3.11
C THR A 13 1.01 15.31 -3.44
N GLU A 14 1.92 14.95 -2.55
CA GLU A 14 3.35 15.15 -2.78
C GLU A 14 3.85 14.29 -3.94
N PHE A 15 3.37 13.05 -4.04
CA PHE A 15 3.72 12.11 -5.08
C PHE A 15 3.34 12.62 -6.48
N VAL A 16 2.11 13.10 -6.63
CA VAL A 16 1.63 13.71 -7.88
C VAL A 16 2.48 14.90 -8.29
N ASN A 17 2.78 15.79 -7.35
CA ASN A 17 3.56 16.98 -7.64
C ASN A 17 4.99 16.63 -8.06
N LEU A 18 5.64 15.73 -7.32
CA LEU A 18 6.99 15.25 -7.63
C LEU A 18 7.04 14.64 -9.03
N ALA A 19 6.12 13.75 -9.31
CA ALA A 19 6.10 13.02 -10.56
C ALA A 19 5.75 13.90 -11.77
N PHE A 20 4.84 14.87 -11.62
CA PHE A 20 4.60 15.89 -12.64
C PHE A 20 5.86 16.72 -12.89
N HIS A 21 6.57 17.13 -11.83
CA HIS A 21 7.83 17.86 -11.95
C HIS A 21 8.93 17.06 -12.65
N GLN A 22 9.01 15.75 -12.42
CA GLN A 22 10.04 14.89 -13.02
C GLN A 22 9.76 14.52 -14.47
N THR A 23 8.49 14.25 -14.80
CA THR A 23 8.11 13.71 -16.12
C THR A 23 7.54 14.76 -17.07
N GLY A 24 7.05 15.89 -16.54
CA GLY A 24 6.24 16.85 -17.30
C GLY A 24 4.84 16.35 -17.67
N ILE A 25 4.48 15.12 -17.28
CA ILE A 25 3.20 14.48 -17.58
C ILE A 25 2.35 14.48 -16.32
N ARG A 26 1.09 14.94 -16.44
CA ARG A 26 0.17 14.92 -15.30
C ARG A 26 -0.25 13.48 -14.99
N PRO A 27 0.02 12.98 -13.79
CA PRO A 27 -0.47 11.68 -13.40
C PRO A 27 -1.97 11.71 -13.08
N PHE A 28 -2.57 10.53 -13.08
CA PHE A 28 -3.92 10.31 -12.56
C PHE A 28 -3.84 9.48 -11.27
N ILE A 29 -4.83 9.68 -10.41
CA ILE A 29 -5.05 8.87 -9.22
C ILE A 29 -6.44 8.27 -9.29
N LEU A 30 -6.53 6.97 -9.06
CA LEU A 30 -7.78 6.25 -8.85
C LEU A 30 -7.78 5.74 -7.41
N ALA A 31 -8.68 6.26 -6.59
CA ALA A 31 -8.85 5.80 -5.22
C ALA A 31 -10.16 4.99 -5.11
N PRO A 32 -10.17 3.87 -4.39
CA PRO A 32 -11.42 3.22 -4.00
C PRO A 32 -12.30 4.19 -3.22
N SER A 33 -13.61 4.08 -3.39
CA SER A 33 -14.52 4.71 -2.43
C SER A 33 -14.28 4.14 -1.03
N GLN A 34 -14.63 4.88 0.03
CA GLN A 34 -14.48 4.43 1.42
C GLN A 34 -15.16 3.07 1.70
N ARG A 35 -16.26 2.76 0.98
CA ARG A 35 -16.92 1.45 1.08
C ARG A 35 -16.11 0.34 0.38
N ALA A 36 -15.40 0.68 -0.69
CA ALA A 36 -14.59 -0.25 -1.47
C ALA A 36 -13.16 -0.41 -0.92
N GLU A 37 -12.61 0.55 -0.17
CA GLU A 37 -11.29 0.44 0.50
C GLU A 37 -11.21 -0.84 1.36
N ALA A 38 -12.30 -1.18 2.05
CA ALA A 38 -12.43 -2.40 2.84
C ALA A 38 -12.22 -3.70 2.03
N THR A 39 -12.52 -3.66 0.74
CA THR A 39 -12.47 -4.79 -0.18
C THR A 39 -11.18 -4.80 -0.99
N LEU A 40 -10.77 -3.65 -1.55
CA LEU A 40 -9.65 -3.52 -2.48
C LEU A 40 -8.26 -3.59 -1.82
N ALA A 41 -8.18 -3.45 -0.50
CA ALA A 41 -6.96 -3.59 0.29
C ALA A 41 -5.80 -2.61 -0.03
N TYR A 42 -5.93 -1.73 -1.04
CA TYR A 42 -5.05 -0.62 -1.35
C TYR A 42 -5.81 0.72 -1.22
N ASP A 43 -5.10 1.82 -0.95
CA ASP A 43 -5.71 3.15 -0.80
C ASP A 43 -5.74 3.92 -2.12
N VAL A 44 -4.66 3.84 -2.90
CA VAL A 44 -4.55 4.57 -4.17
C VAL A 44 -3.89 3.73 -5.25
N GLN A 45 -4.38 3.92 -6.47
CA GLN A 45 -3.68 3.58 -7.69
C GLN A 45 -3.17 4.86 -8.34
N TYR A 46 -1.88 4.89 -8.65
CA TYR A 46 -1.20 6.02 -9.25
C TYR A 46 -0.66 5.66 -10.63
N GLY A 47 -0.93 6.44 -11.69
CA GLY A 47 -0.40 6.19 -13.03
C GLY A 47 -0.26 7.46 -13.88
N PHE A 48 0.25 7.32 -15.11
CA PHE A 48 0.27 8.41 -16.11
C PHE A 48 -0.45 7.96 -17.39
N PRO A 49 -0.89 8.87 -18.26
CA PRO A 49 -1.38 8.50 -19.58
C PRO A 49 -0.38 7.60 -20.33
N GLY A 50 -0.82 6.40 -20.74
CA GLY A 50 0.04 5.40 -21.38
C GLY A 50 0.98 4.64 -20.43
N PHE A 51 1.02 5.01 -19.15
CA PHE A 51 1.82 4.39 -18.11
C PHE A 51 0.96 3.64 -17.09
N LYS A 52 1.53 2.55 -16.61
CA LYS A 52 0.84 1.50 -15.86
C LYS A 52 0.89 1.82 -14.37
N GLY A 53 -0.24 1.70 -13.69
CA GLY A 53 -0.36 2.25 -12.35
C GLY A 53 0.31 1.42 -11.27
N ILE A 54 0.88 2.08 -10.26
CA ILE A 54 1.27 1.45 -8.99
C ILE A 54 0.11 1.44 -8.01
N LEU A 55 0.07 0.42 -7.16
CA LEU A 55 -0.86 0.36 -6.04
C LEU A 55 -0.10 0.68 -4.75
N ILE A 56 -0.60 1.64 -3.99
CA ILE A 56 -0.05 2.00 -2.68
C ILE A 56 -1.11 1.77 -1.61
N GLN A 57 -0.73 1.07 -0.55
CA GLN A 57 -1.41 1.07 0.74
C GLN A 57 -0.59 1.89 1.73
N TYR A 58 -1.10 3.02 2.18
CA TYR A 58 -0.49 3.80 3.23
C TYR A 58 -0.82 3.17 4.59
N LYS A 59 0.15 3.22 5.51
CA LYS A 59 -0.07 2.86 6.91
C LYS A 59 0.41 3.97 7.80
N ARG A 60 -0.41 4.40 8.76
CA ARG A 60 0.08 5.39 9.74
C ARG A 60 1.04 4.75 10.74
N ALA A 61 1.99 5.55 11.22
CA ALA A 61 2.86 5.17 12.32
C ALA A 61 2.17 5.32 13.67
N HIS A 62 2.24 4.26 14.47
CA HIS A 62 1.99 4.26 15.91
C HIS A 62 3.33 4.28 16.63
N VAL A 63 3.55 5.28 17.47
CA VAL A 63 4.82 5.43 18.19
C VAL A 63 4.66 4.88 19.60
N LYS A 64 5.40 3.82 19.92
CA LYS A 64 5.40 3.20 21.27
C LYS A 64 6.40 3.88 22.20
N ASN A 65 7.57 4.25 21.67
CA ASN A 65 8.61 5.02 22.33
C ASN A 65 9.34 5.87 21.28
N THR A 66 10.31 6.71 21.68
CA THR A 66 11.03 7.61 20.78
C THR A 66 11.77 6.92 19.63
N ASN A 67 12.00 5.60 19.72
CA ASN A 67 12.83 4.82 18.81
C ASN A 67 12.04 3.78 17.98
N GLU A 68 10.72 3.66 18.14
CA GLU A 68 9.92 2.60 17.54
C GLU A 68 8.68 3.14 16.81
N TYR A 69 8.56 2.76 15.54
CA TYR A 69 7.41 3.03 14.68
C TYR A 69 6.72 1.71 14.37
N ILE A 70 5.45 1.61 14.74
CA ILE A 70 4.63 0.41 14.58
C ILE A 70 3.56 0.70 13.53
N PHE A 71 3.41 -0.20 12.57
CA PHE A 71 2.47 -0.11 11.46
C PHE A 71 1.58 -1.35 11.44
N ASN A 72 0.28 -1.16 11.51
CA ASN A 72 -0.67 -2.27 11.52
C ASN A 72 -1.01 -2.67 10.08
N LEU A 73 -0.66 -3.89 9.65
CA LEU A 73 -0.99 -4.34 8.30
C LEU A 73 -2.48 -4.66 8.18
N ASN A 74 -3.00 -5.46 9.12
CA ASN A 74 -4.40 -5.88 9.18
C ASN A 74 -4.99 -5.56 10.55
N ARG A 75 -5.99 -4.68 10.59
CA ARG A 75 -6.67 -4.32 11.86
C ARG A 75 -7.90 -5.17 12.15
N THR A 76 -8.39 -5.94 11.17
CA THR A 76 -9.57 -6.79 11.32
C THR A 76 -9.25 -8.20 10.84
N SER A 77 -9.61 -9.21 11.65
CA SER A 77 -9.32 -10.63 11.37
C SER A 77 -10.06 -11.21 10.16
N LYS A 78 -11.02 -10.47 9.61
CA LYS A 78 -11.85 -10.88 8.46
C LYS A 78 -11.43 -10.26 7.13
N GLN A 79 -10.38 -9.44 7.12
CA GLN A 79 -9.92 -8.78 5.92
C GLN A 79 -8.45 -9.14 5.70
N ASP A 80 -8.24 -10.09 4.79
CA ASP A 80 -6.91 -10.55 4.40
C ASP A 80 -6.23 -9.53 3.47
N GLN A 81 -6.17 -8.26 3.88
CA GLN A 81 -5.63 -7.17 3.05
C GLN A 81 -4.19 -7.50 2.64
N HIS A 82 -3.37 -7.90 3.61
CA HIS A 82 -1.99 -8.29 3.34
C HIS A 82 -1.88 -9.45 2.34
N LEU A 83 -2.66 -10.53 2.50
CA LEU A 83 -2.67 -11.65 1.56
C LEU A 83 -3.03 -11.21 0.14
N ARG A 84 -4.05 -10.35 -0.02
CA ARG A 84 -4.50 -9.91 -1.33
C ARG A 84 -3.45 -9.04 -2.03
N LEU A 85 -2.86 -8.10 -1.30
CA LEU A 85 -1.73 -7.30 -1.81
C LEU A 85 -0.52 -8.17 -2.13
N PHE A 86 -0.24 -9.19 -1.30
CA PHE A 86 0.81 -10.17 -1.52
C PHE A 86 0.60 -10.98 -2.81
N VAL A 87 -0.62 -11.45 -3.07
CA VAL A 87 -0.93 -12.18 -4.29
C VAL A 87 -0.80 -11.30 -5.53
N LEU A 88 -1.28 -10.04 -5.50
CA LEU A 88 -1.05 -9.08 -6.58
C LEU A 88 0.43 -8.88 -6.85
N ASP A 89 1.22 -8.77 -5.78
CA ASP A 89 2.65 -8.60 -5.87
C ASP A 89 3.34 -9.80 -6.54
N LEU A 90 2.93 -11.03 -6.17
CA LEU A 90 3.38 -12.28 -6.82
C LEU A 90 2.95 -12.40 -8.29
N MET A 91 1.82 -11.80 -8.67
CA MET A 91 1.38 -11.71 -10.06
C MET A 91 2.20 -10.69 -10.88
N GLY A 92 3.18 -10.05 -10.25
CA GLY A 92 4.10 -9.10 -10.89
C GLY A 92 3.58 -7.67 -10.90
N PHE A 93 2.47 -7.37 -10.22
CA PHE A 93 1.99 -5.99 -10.13
C PHE A 93 2.83 -5.16 -9.14
N PRO A 94 3.07 -3.88 -9.45
CA PRO A 94 3.82 -2.96 -8.58
C PRO A 94 2.96 -2.52 -7.39
N VAL A 95 2.99 -3.30 -6.32
CA VAL A 95 2.25 -3.04 -5.08
C VAL A 95 3.21 -2.69 -3.96
N TYR A 96 2.89 -1.63 -3.21
CA TYR A 96 3.73 -1.15 -2.11
C TYR A 96 2.90 -0.80 -0.88
N TYR A 97 3.45 -1.13 0.28
CA TYR A 97 3.14 -0.40 1.50
C TYR A 97 3.99 0.87 1.56
N ALA A 98 3.39 1.97 2.00
CA ALA A 98 4.09 3.20 2.35
C ALA A 98 4.08 3.39 3.87
N PHE A 99 5.28 3.34 4.46
CA PHE A 99 5.55 3.46 5.89
C PHE A 99 6.21 4.82 6.22
N PRO A 100 5.44 5.85 6.56
CA PRO A 100 5.95 7.15 6.97
C PRO A 100 6.66 7.07 8.32
N ILE A 101 7.85 7.66 8.41
CA ILE A 101 8.63 7.82 9.64
C ILE A 101 8.28 9.18 10.28
N PHE A 102 6.98 9.50 10.34
CA PHE A 102 6.38 10.65 11.01
C PHE A 102 4.96 10.31 11.49
N HIS A 103 4.46 11.01 12.51
CA HIS A 103 3.19 10.67 13.17
C HIS A 103 2.44 11.88 13.79
N LEU A 104 3.06 13.07 13.81
CA LEU A 104 2.47 14.30 14.35
C LEU A 104 2.03 15.24 13.23
N GLU A 105 0.99 16.04 13.51
CA GLU A 105 0.51 17.07 12.59
C GLU A 105 1.58 18.13 12.32
N THR A 106 2.36 18.48 13.35
CA THR A 106 3.49 19.40 13.22
C THR A 106 4.54 18.86 12.24
N GLU A 107 4.87 17.57 12.30
CA GLU A 107 5.79 16.94 11.33
C GLU A 107 5.23 17.06 9.91
N VAL A 108 3.94 16.80 9.70
CA VAL A 108 3.31 16.96 8.38
C VAL A 108 3.44 18.39 7.84
N ILE A 109 3.20 19.40 8.69
CA ILE A 109 3.27 20.81 8.32
C ILE A 109 4.71 21.25 8.03
N TYR A 110 5.67 20.83 8.85
CA TYR A 110 7.08 21.21 8.72
C TYR A 110 7.77 20.49 7.57
N LEU A 111 7.47 19.21 7.37
CA LEU A 111 8.04 18.37 6.32
C LEU A 111 7.27 18.46 5.00
N ARG A 112 6.29 19.37 4.86
CA ARG A 112 5.53 19.54 3.62
C ARG A 112 6.49 19.63 2.41
N ARG A 113 6.19 18.89 1.35
CA ARG A 113 7.02 18.74 0.13
C ARG A 113 8.27 17.87 0.29
N ASN A 114 8.49 17.29 1.47
CA ASN A 114 9.57 16.33 1.74
C ASN A 114 9.05 15.08 2.48
N LEU A 115 7.74 14.88 2.63
CA LEU A 115 7.17 13.74 3.33
C LEU A 115 7.56 12.41 2.69
N LEU A 116 7.72 12.37 1.37
CA LEU A 116 8.15 11.17 0.65
C LEU A 116 9.58 10.76 1.01
N LEU A 117 10.47 11.73 1.28
CA LEU A 117 11.84 11.46 1.74
C LEU A 117 11.86 10.83 3.15
N HIS A 118 10.80 11.06 3.92
CA HIS A 118 10.58 10.47 5.24
C HIS A 118 9.63 9.27 5.21
N THR A 119 9.47 8.65 4.05
CA THR A 119 8.61 7.46 3.86
C THR A 119 9.43 6.31 3.29
N LYS A 120 9.17 5.11 3.77
CA LYS A 120 9.76 3.88 3.26
C LYS A 120 8.73 3.06 2.50
N PHE A 121 9.15 2.44 1.41
CA PHE A 121 8.28 1.64 0.56
C PHE A 121 8.68 0.18 0.65
N VAL A 122 7.71 -0.71 0.79
CA VAL A 122 7.97 -2.14 0.93
C VAL A 122 6.96 -2.91 0.10
N ARG A 123 7.45 -3.80 -0.76
CA ARG A 123 6.59 -4.72 -1.49
C ARG A 123 5.99 -5.75 -0.53
N PRO A 124 4.68 -6.09 -0.63
CA PRO A 124 4.04 -7.08 0.22
C PRO A 124 4.80 -8.41 0.29
N SER A 125 5.40 -8.89 -0.81
CA SER A 125 6.20 -10.12 -0.85
C SER A 125 7.49 -10.10 -0.04
N ARG A 126 7.88 -8.96 0.54
CA ARG A 126 9.01 -8.88 1.47
C ARG A 126 8.59 -9.07 2.92
N ILE A 127 7.30 -9.03 3.20
CA ILE A 127 6.75 -9.12 4.55
C ILE A 127 6.11 -10.50 4.68
N PHE A 128 6.74 -11.37 5.47
CA PHE A 128 6.22 -12.71 5.74
C PHE A 128 6.04 -12.90 7.25
N PRO A 129 4.83 -12.64 7.77
CA PRO A 129 4.54 -12.83 9.18
C PRO A 129 4.60 -14.32 9.59
N VAL A 130 5.09 -14.59 10.78
CA VAL A 130 5.13 -15.94 11.36
C VAL A 130 3.71 -16.36 11.70
N GLY A 131 3.24 -17.48 11.16
CA GLY A 131 1.83 -17.93 11.33
C GLY A 131 0.93 -17.64 10.13
N GLY A 132 1.45 -16.98 9.09
CA GLY A 132 0.78 -16.84 7.79
C GLY A 132 0.45 -15.40 7.40
N LEU A 133 -0.15 -15.23 6.21
CA LEU A 133 -0.44 -13.92 5.61
C LEU A 133 -1.78 -13.32 6.06
N THR A 134 -2.58 -14.09 6.81
CA THR A 134 -3.91 -13.71 7.31
C THR A 134 -3.84 -13.44 8.82
N GLY A 135 -4.80 -12.69 9.35
CA GLY A 135 -4.80 -12.29 10.76
C GLY A 135 -4.06 -10.98 11.05
N HIS A 136 -3.87 -10.69 12.33
CA HIS A 136 -3.31 -9.42 12.81
C HIS A 136 -1.78 -9.44 12.76
N HIS A 137 -1.22 -8.52 11.96
CA HIS A 137 0.22 -8.40 11.77
C HIS A 137 0.66 -6.95 11.93
N GLU A 138 1.81 -6.77 12.55
CA GLU A 138 2.43 -5.48 12.76
C GLU A 138 3.82 -5.44 12.11
N VAL A 139 4.16 -4.33 11.47
CA VAL A 139 5.52 -4.03 11.05
C VAL A 139 6.10 -3.03 12.02
N VAL A 140 7.31 -3.29 12.51
CA VAL A 140 8.00 -2.41 13.45
C VAL A 140 9.32 -1.97 12.84
N TYR A 141 9.53 -0.66 12.83
CA TYR A 141 10.80 -0.02 12.49
C TYR A 141 11.50 0.45 13.76
N TYR A 142 12.71 -0.04 13.99
CA TYR A 142 13.60 0.35 15.08
C TYR A 142 14.62 1.37 14.60
N LYS A 143 14.46 2.63 15.03
CA LYS A 143 15.35 3.74 14.63
C LYS A 143 16.80 3.55 15.08
N SER A 144 17.03 2.99 16.25
CA SER A 144 18.37 2.85 16.84
C SER A 144 19.27 1.91 16.05
N THR A 145 18.69 0.88 15.43
CA THR A 145 19.41 -0.13 14.66
C THR A 145 19.15 -0.02 13.16
N ASN A 146 18.23 0.86 12.74
CA ASN A 146 17.72 0.96 11.37
C ASN A 146 17.22 -0.40 10.84
N THR A 147 16.48 -1.15 11.66
CA THR A 147 15.99 -2.49 11.30
C THR A 147 14.47 -2.54 11.23
N TRP A 148 13.97 -3.41 10.37
CA TRP A 148 12.56 -3.68 10.16
C TRP A 148 12.23 -5.10 10.55
N LYS A 149 11.11 -5.28 11.26
CA LYS A 149 10.60 -6.59 11.65
C LYS A 149 9.11 -6.67 11.42
N VAL A 150 8.62 -7.86 11.12
CA VAL A 150 7.19 -8.18 11.11
C VAL A 150 6.86 -9.06 12.32
N PHE A 151 5.76 -8.76 12.99
CA PHE A 151 5.29 -9.43 14.20
C PHE A 151 3.88 -9.98 14.00
N SER A 152 3.71 -11.22 14.44
CA SER A 152 2.40 -11.87 14.67
C SER A 152 2.33 -12.35 16.11
N GLU A 153 3.33 -13.14 16.51
CA GLU A 153 3.66 -13.47 17.91
C GLU A 153 5.14 -13.18 18.18
N GLU A 154 6.01 -13.59 17.24
CA GLU A 154 7.44 -13.33 17.25
C GLU A 154 7.86 -12.38 16.11
N GLY A 155 8.90 -11.59 16.38
CA GLY A 155 9.41 -10.58 15.44
C GLY A 155 10.46 -11.13 14.49
N THR A 156 10.13 -11.25 13.21
CA THR A 156 11.06 -11.71 12.17
C THR A 156 11.60 -10.52 11.37
N PRO A 157 12.93 -10.34 11.24
CA PRO A 157 13.49 -9.28 10.43
C PRO A 157 13.21 -9.52 8.94
N PHE A 158 13.06 -8.44 8.19
CA PHE A 158 12.97 -8.50 6.73
C PHE A 158 13.79 -7.37 6.07
N GLU A 159 14.15 -7.60 4.81
CA GLU A 159 14.94 -6.69 3.97
C GLU A 159 14.12 -6.21 2.76
N GLY A 160 14.73 -5.41 1.89
CA GLY A 160 14.06 -4.88 0.69
C GLY A 160 13.13 -3.71 0.99
N VAL A 161 13.51 -2.89 1.97
CA VAL A 161 12.88 -1.60 2.26
C VAL A 161 13.50 -0.56 1.35
N GLU A 162 12.66 0.02 0.51
CA GLU A 162 13.03 0.95 -0.54
C GLU A 162 12.81 2.39 -0.08
N ASP A 163 13.62 3.31 -0.57
CA ASP A 163 13.35 4.74 -0.48
C ASP A 163 12.64 5.27 -1.73
N LEU A 164 12.42 6.58 -1.77
CA LEU A 164 11.74 7.24 -2.87
C LEU A 164 12.49 7.06 -4.21
N ASN A 165 13.82 7.12 -4.21
CA ASN A 165 14.59 7.03 -5.44
C ASN A 165 14.49 5.62 -6.01
N ASP A 166 14.61 4.59 -5.15
CA ASP A 166 14.42 3.19 -5.55
C ASP A 166 13.05 2.99 -6.22
N LEU A 167 11.99 3.51 -5.61
CA LEU A 167 10.63 3.43 -6.14
C LEU A 167 10.50 4.12 -7.51
N LEU A 168 11.08 5.32 -7.65
CA LEU A 168 11.05 6.09 -8.90
C LEU A 168 11.86 5.44 -10.03
N GLU A 169 12.94 4.72 -9.71
CA GLU A 169 13.67 3.95 -10.73
C GLU A 169 12.80 2.82 -11.29
N ARG A 170 12.08 2.10 -10.41
CA ARG A 170 11.17 1.03 -10.82
C ARG A 170 10.01 1.52 -11.69
N PHE A 171 9.65 2.79 -11.62
CA PHE A 171 8.65 3.36 -12.51
C PHE A 171 9.04 3.32 -13.98
N LYS A 172 10.31 3.10 -14.31
CA LYS A 172 10.70 3.07 -15.73
C LYS A 172 10.34 1.74 -16.40
N ASP A 173 10.13 0.67 -15.63
CA ASP A 173 10.20 -0.71 -16.11
C ASP A 173 8.91 -1.54 -15.92
N ILE A 174 7.76 -0.93 -15.62
CA ILE A 174 6.54 -1.67 -15.26
C ILE A 174 5.82 -2.24 -16.52
N PRO A 175 5.71 -3.57 -16.68
CA PRO A 175 5.30 -4.18 -17.95
C PRO A 175 3.80 -4.50 -18.08
N ASN A 176 2.93 -4.31 -17.07
CA ASN A 176 1.54 -4.83 -17.05
C ASN A 176 0.44 -3.80 -17.37
N SER A 177 -0.51 -4.09 -18.27
CA SER A 177 -1.54 -3.12 -18.69
C SER A 177 -2.52 -2.72 -17.56
N LEU A 178 -3.14 -1.54 -17.66
CA LEU A 178 -4.20 -1.12 -16.72
C LEU A 178 -5.36 -2.13 -16.72
N GLU A 179 -5.68 -2.68 -17.89
CA GLU A 179 -6.70 -3.70 -18.04
C GLU A 179 -6.34 -5.00 -17.32
N GLU A 180 -5.08 -5.46 -17.42
CA GLU A 180 -4.59 -6.61 -16.66
C GLU A 180 -4.66 -6.38 -15.15
N LEU A 181 -4.26 -5.19 -14.69
CA LEU A 181 -4.33 -4.83 -13.27
C LEU A 181 -5.78 -4.80 -12.79
N MET A 182 -6.67 -4.15 -13.54
CA MET A 182 -8.09 -4.11 -13.19
C MET A 182 -8.73 -5.50 -13.24
N SER A 183 -8.35 -6.34 -14.21
CA SER A 183 -8.78 -7.73 -14.30
C SER A 183 -8.31 -8.54 -13.09
N ALA A 184 -7.03 -8.41 -12.69
CA ALA A 184 -6.49 -9.06 -11.51
C ALA A 184 -7.15 -8.56 -10.22
N CYS A 185 -7.40 -7.26 -10.10
CA CYS A 185 -8.17 -6.69 -8.99
C CYS A 185 -9.59 -7.27 -8.98
N ASN A 186 -10.28 -7.31 -10.12
CA ASN A 186 -11.62 -7.90 -10.20
C ASN A 186 -11.62 -9.37 -9.79
N PHE A 187 -10.63 -10.12 -10.24
CA PHE A 187 -10.46 -11.52 -9.88
C PHE A 187 -10.26 -11.69 -8.37
N LEU A 188 -9.34 -10.93 -7.75
CA LEU A 188 -8.99 -11.09 -6.34
C LEU A 188 -9.97 -10.43 -5.37
N PHE A 189 -10.73 -9.42 -5.80
CA PHE A 189 -11.53 -8.58 -4.92
C PHE A 189 -13.04 -8.62 -5.18
N SER A 190 -13.51 -9.31 -6.23
CA SER A 190 -14.96 -9.48 -6.47
C SER A 190 -15.69 -10.20 -5.34
N ASN A 191 -14.97 -10.96 -4.49
CA ASN A 191 -15.51 -11.71 -3.34
C ASN A 191 -16.62 -12.73 -3.67
N GLU A 192 -16.98 -12.91 -4.95
CA GLU A 192 -18.04 -13.83 -5.39
C GLU A 192 -17.66 -15.30 -5.19
N GLN A 193 -16.37 -15.63 -5.26
CA GLN A 193 -15.87 -17.00 -5.14
C GLN A 193 -14.55 -17.04 -4.36
N THR A 194 -14.29 -18.17 -3.73
CA THR A 194 -12.96 -18.45 -3.18
C THR A 194 -11.96 -18.54 -4.33
N VAL A 195 -10.90 -17.73 -4.25
CA VAL A 195 -9.85 -17.68 -5.27
C VAL A 195 -8.63 -18.44 -4.77
N THR A 196 -8.05 -19.29 -5.61
CA THR A 196 -6.74 -19.90 -5.36
C THR A 196 -5.75 -19.38 -6.39
N GLN A 197 -4.72 -18.67 -5.93
CA GLN A 197 -3.67 -18.11 -6.79
C GLN A 197 -2.31 -18.30 -6.14
N SER A 198 -1.34 -18.80 -6.91
CA SER A 198 0.03 -19.06 -6.44
C SER A 198 0.10 -19.96 -5.19
N GLY A 199 -0.86 -20.89 -5.04
CA GLY A 199 -0.97 -21.78 -3.87
C GLY A 199 -1.64 -21.16 -2.64
N TYR A 200 -2.08 -19.91 -2.70
CA TYR A 200 -2.78 -19.23 -1.61
C TYR A 200 -4.28 -19.18 -1.88
N LYS A 201 -5.07 -19.42 -0.82
CA LYS A 201 -6.54 -19.39 -0.85
C LYS A 201 -7.02 -18.06 -0.26
N ILE A 202 -7.74 -17.28 -1.06
CA ILE A 202 -8.47 -16.08 -0.63
C ILE A 202 -9.94 -16.46 -0.51
N GLU A 203 -10.48 -16.44 0.71
CA GLU A 203 -11.86 -16.85 0.94
C GLU A 203 -12.84 -15.77 0.46
N SER A 204 -13.97 -16.23 -0.09
CA SER A 204 -15.10 -15.35 -0.43
C SER A 204 -15.67 -14.74 0.85
N SER A 205 -15.91 -13.43 0.86
CA SER A 205 -16.70 -12.82 1.93
C SER A 205 -18.17 -12.79 1.50
N GLU A 206 -19.06 -13.42 2.26
CA GLU A 206 -20.49 -13.62 1.93
C GLU A 206 -21.35 -12.33 1.81
N LYS A 207 -20.81 -11.14 1.54
CA LYS A 207 -21.60 -9.91 1.75
C LYS A 207 -21.73 -8.81 0.72
N ASP A 208 -20.96 -8.69 -0.37
CA ASP A 208 -21.22 -7.57 -1.28
C ASP A 208 -20.88 -7.87 -2.75
N ASP A 209 -21.90 -7.85 -3.62
CA ASP A 209 -21.77 -7.77 -5.09
C ASP A 209 -21.14 -6.40 -5.45
N TYR A 210 -19.81 -6.31 -5.54
CA TYR A 210 -19.12 -5.08 -5.95
C TYR A 210 -18.59 -5.15 -7.37
N ASN A 211 -19.13 -4.30 -8.25
CA ASN A 211 -18.50 -4.01 -9.53
C ASN A 211 -17.48 -2.88 -9.38
N LEU A 212 -16.20 -3.27 -9.37
CA LEU A 212 -15.03 -2.42 -9.15
C LEU A 212 -14.87 -1.27 -10.16
N MET A 213 -15.37 -1.43 -11.38
CA MET A 213 -15.37 -0.37 -12.41
C MET A 213 -16.27 0.82 -12.02
N ARG A 214 -17.25 0.61 -11.12
CA ARG A 214 -18.17 1.67 -10.66
C ARG A 214 -17.78 2.27 -9.31
N SER A 215 -16.84 1.68 -8.58
CA SER A 215 -16.51 2.08 -7.21
C SER A 215 -15.22 2.89 -7.06
N GLN A 216 -14.51 3.13 -8.16
CA GLN A 216 -13.34 4.01 -8.17
C GLN A 216 -13.77 5.46 -8.40
N SER A 217 -13.25 6.36 -7.55
CA SER A 217 -13.45 7.79 -7.69
C SER A 217 -12.24 8.38 -8.41
N ILE A 218 -12.48 9.16 -9.46
CA ILE A 218 -11.41 9.94 -10.11
C ILE A 218 -11.19 11.19 -9.25
N ILE A 219 -10.02 11.30 -8.62
CA ILE A 219 -9.60 12.54 -7.96
C ILE A 219 -8.85 13.35 -9.00
N GLY A 220 -9.57 14.24 -9.70
CA GLY A 220 -9.00 15.20 -10.63
C GLY A 220 -8.61 16.49 -9.91
N GLY A 221 -7.37 16.96 -10.11
CA GLY A 221 -6.87 18.27 -9.71
C GLY A 221 -6.59 19.17 -10.90
#